data_AF-A0A954MLB2-F1
#
_entry.id   AF-A0A954MLB2-F1
#
_cell.length_a   1.000
_cell.length_b   1.000
_cell.length_c   1.000
_cell.angle_alpha   90.00
_cell.angle_beta   90.00
_cell.angle_gamma   90.00
#
_symmetry.space_group_name_H-M   'P 1'
#
loop_
_entity.id
_entity.type
_entity.pdbx_description
1 polymer ?
#
loop_
_entity_poly.entity_id
_entity_poly.type
_entity_poly.pdbx_seq_one_letter_code
_entity_poly.pdbx_strand_id
1 'polypeptide(L)'
;MYEFPCPHCSAKLRLRDRSLRGRTVDCPDCHAPVRIEESPDGLQGVPATRAATAPVEQPVTLAGSALAAPIDQRRTIRIIWGACGLLLVTLLLWTTWPASKAELDTSPPVQPAPIAEGPAAPPAPESPPPVAADPLPVQRFKGISEQLARHVQQHAAWPNGQSPTGLSWLGTLEQTNPAAPGYRADQPWNDVANDPFVRRKLVEYQLPDVPQLVGEDGYPAGHFAGVTGIGPDAAELPASHPRAGIFGTNRTTRPEDVTDGRANTMLVVGVNKQLGSWAAPGAATLRSFTAEPYINGPDGIGTGQADSMYVLMADGSVRLLSADTDPVIIRRMAAMADGLPLDMQVTGDPGMMPNPAGPKPAPAGPMDRPIMVEIAPEPPPFNVQRSLQQKIVRFEQTRPLPLRKLLFQWAELAAIPVDISRVPAATLDQEFEFLLEDITLRELLDQLTSAAKLTAETSDEFGVRLIPVE
;
A
#
# COMPACT_ATOMS: atom_id res chain seq x y z
N MET A 1 31.96 -0.09 11.29
CA MET A 1 31.77 0.77 10.09
C MET A 1 33.12 0.92 9.42
N TYR A 2 33.24 0.55 8.16
CA TYR A 2 34.50 0.58 7.40
C TYR A 2 34.48 1.79 6.48
N GLU A 3 35.58 2.55 6.44
CA GLU A 3 35.71 3.73 5.59
C GLU A 3 36.91 3.56 4.65
N PHE A 4 36.73 3.82 3.36
CA PHE A 4 37.80 3.81 2.37
C PHE A 4 37.48 4.79 1.22
N PRO A 5 38.49 5.38 0.55
CA PRO A 5 38.26 6.26 -0.58
C PRO A 5 37.84 5.45 -1.81
N CYS A 6 36.94 6.01 -2.62
CA CYS A 6 36.60 5.49 -3.93
C CYS A 6 37.85 5.54 -4.83
N PRO A 7 38.23 4.45 -5.53
CA PRO A 7 39.42 4.45 -6.37
C PRO A 7 39.28 5.28 -7.65
N HIS A 8 38.06 5.71 -8.00
CA HIS A 8 37.80 6.51 -9.21
C HIS A 8 37.75 8.03 -8.96
N CYS A 9 37.13 8.46 -7.84
CA CYS A 9 36.94 9.89 -7.53
C CYS A 9 37.47 10.32 -6.15
N SER A 10 38.05 9.40 -5.38
CA SER A 10 38.53 9.63 -3.99
C SER A 10 37.46 10.00 -2.96
N ALA A 11 36.16 9.95 -3.31
CA ALA A 11 35.08 10.18 -2.35
C ALA A 11 35.07 9.13 -1.23
N LYS A 12 34.71 9.54 -0.01
CA LYS A 12 34.80 8.70 1.18
C LYS A 12 33.60 7.75 1.29
N LEU A 13 33.79 6.47 0.98
CA LEU A 13 32.76 5.45 1.07
C LEU A 13 32.68 4.87 2.48
N ARG A 14 31.46 4.64 2.97
CA ARG A 14 31.21 4.03 4.29
C ARG A 14 30.38 2.76 4.14
N LEU A 15 30.90 1.63 4.60
CA LEU A 15 30.16 0.37 4.66
C LEU A 15 29.80 0.02 6.11
N ARG A 16 28.51 -0.32 6.33
CA ARG A 16 28.01 -0.76 7.64
C ARG A 16 28.39 -2.21 7.94
N ASP A 17 28.46 -3.07 6.92
CA ASP A 17 28.59 -4.53 7.05
C ASP A 17 29.70 -5.10 6.14
N ARG A 18 30.40 -6.13 6.63
CA ARG A 18 31.39 -6.95 5.89
C ARG A 18 30.76 -7.90 4.88
N SER A 19 29.45 -8.12 4.93
CA SER A 19 28.73 -8.99 3.97
C SER A 19 28.86 -8.56 2.49
N LEU A 20 29.24 -7.31 2.24
CA LEU A 20 29.50 -6.78 0.89
C LEU A 20 30.87 -7.16 0.30
N ARG A 21 31.71 -7.88 1.06
CA ARG A 21 32.98 -8.41 0.56
C ARG A 21 32.77 -9.24 -0.71
N GLY A 22 33.56 -8.93 -1.74
CA GLY A 22 33.52 -9.59 -3.05
C GLY A 22 32.43 -9.08 -3.99
N ARG A 23 31.52 -8.22 -3.52
CA ARG A 23 30.48 -7.60 -4.37
C ARG A 23 30.99 -6.32 -5.03
N THR A 24 30.37 -5.98 -6.14
CA THR A 24 30.53 -4.69 -6.82
C THR A 24 29.40 -3.77 -6.39
N VAL A 25 29.75 -2.56 -5.98
CA VAL A 25 28.82 -1.48 -5.62
C VAL A 25 29.18 -0.23 -6.41
N ASP A 26 28.17 0.54 -6.83
CA ASP A 26 28.42 1.79 -7.54
C ASP A 26 28.70 2.91 -6.53
N CYS A 27 29.71 3.74 -6.83
CA CYS A 27 30.02 4.90 -6.00
C CYS A 27 28.88 5.93 -6.10
N PRO A 28 28.31 6.45 -4.99
CA PRO A 28 27.21 7.41 -5.04
C PRO A 28 27.63 8.76 -5.66
N ASP A 29 28.92 9.12 -5.62
CA ASP A 29 29.41 10.39 -6.14
C ASP A 29 29.76 10.36 -7.63
N CYS A 30 30.34 9.26 -8.13
CA CYS A 30 30.80 9.16 -9.53
C CYS A 30 30.15 8.04 -10.35
N HIS A 31 29.31 7.21 -9.74
CA HIS A 31 28.63 6.05 -10.34
C HIS A 31 29.55 4.99 -10.96
N ALA A 32 30.87 5.09 -10.77
CA ALA A 32 31.79 4.07 -11.24
C ALA A 32 31.70 2.80 -10.35
N PRO A 33 31.73 1.60 -10.95
CA PRO A 33 31.66 0.35 -10.20
C PRO A 33 32.94 0.12 -9.40
N VAL A 34 32.77 -0.19 -8.12
CA VAL A 34 33.84 -0.46 -7.16
C VAL A 34 33.65 -1.86 -6.58
N ARG A 35 34.66 -2.73 -6.71
CA ARG A 35 34.64 -4.06 -6.10
C ARG A 35 35.21 -3.98 -4.68
N ILE A 36 34.52 -4.56 -3.71
CA ILE A 36 34.95 -4.53 -2.31
C ILE A 36 35.84 -5.74 -2.03
N GLU A 37 37.10 -5.51 -1.68
CA GLU A 37 38.08 -6.55 -1.36
C GLU A 37 38.60 -6.41 0.08
N GLU A 38 39.13 -7.50 0.63
CA GLU A 38 39.74 -7.51 1.97
C GLU A 38 41.26 -7.32 1.82
N SER A 39 41.77 -6.28 2.47
CA SER A 39 43.18 -5.90 2.57
C SER A 39 43.65 -6.08 4.04
N PRO A 40 44.95 -6.21 4.32
CA PRO A 40 45.46 -6.27 5.70
C PRO A 40 44.98 -5.11 6.59
N ASP A 41 44.70 -3.94 6.00
CA ASP A 41 44.24 -2.73 6.70
C ASP A 41 42.70 -2.62 6.80
N GLY A 42 41.94 -3.60 6.29
CA GLY A 42 40.47 -3.62 6.32
C GLY A 42 39.83 -3.82 4.94
N LEU A 43 38.58 -3.36 4.76
CA LEU A 43 37.92 -3.39 3.46
C LEU A 43 38.44 -2.24 2.58
N GLN A 44 38.78 -2.54 1.33
CA GLN A 44 39.20 -1.55 0.34
C GLN A 44 38.36 -1.68 -0.93
N GLY A 45 38.03 -0.54 -1.54
CA GLY A 45 37.44 -0.51 -2.87
C GLY A 45 38.53 -0.56 -3.93
N VAL A 46 38.50 -1.57 -4.79
CA VAL A 46 39.35 -1.63 -5.99
C VAL A 46 38.50 -1.31 -7.23
N PRO A 47 39.08 -0.70 -8.29
CA PRO A 47 38.37 -0.54 -9.55
C PRO A 47 37.85 -1.90 -9.99
N ALA A 48 36.54 -2.03 -10.23
CA ALA A 48 36.03 -3.19 -10.93
C ALA A 48 36.56 -3.07 -12.36
N THR A 49 37.69 -3.71 -12.65
CA THR A 49 38.15 -3.87 -14.04
C THR A 49 36.95 -4.49 -14.74
N ARG A 50 36.30 -3.70 -15.60
CA ARG A 50 35.22 -4.19 -16.44
C ARG A 50 35.89 -5.32 -17.20
N ALA A 51 35.67 -6.55 -16.75
CA ALA A 51 36.18 -7.71 -17.45
C ALA A 51 35.65 -7.49 -18.85
N ALA A 52 36.55 -7.15 -19.78
CA ALA A 52 36.21 -7.02 -21.17
C ALA A 52 35.44 -8.30 -21.44
N THR A 53 34.15 -8.16 -21.74
CA THR A 53 33.27 -9.29 -22.03
C THR A 53 34.01 -10.07 -23.10
N ALA A 54 34.70 -11.12 -22.67
CA ALA A 54 35.36 -12.03 -23.57
C ALA A 54 34.22 -12.53 -24.45
N PRO A 55 34.37 -12.51 -25.79
CA PRO A 55 33.38 -13.13 -26.65
C PRO A 55 33.18 -14.54 -26.13
N VAL A 56 31.92 -14.93 -25.95
CA VAL A 56 31.53 -16.27 -25.51
C VAL A 56 32.19 -17.26 -26.46
N GLU A 57 33.35 -17.79 -26.06
CA GLU A 57 34.03 -18.86 -26.74
C GLU A 57 33.14 -20.09 -26.60
N GLN A 58 32.75 -20.60 -27.77
CA GLN A 58 32.12 -21.89 -27.90
C GLN A 58 32.97 -22.94 -27.15
N PRO A 59 32.34 -23.93 -26.51
CA PRO A 59 33.06 -24.89 -25.70
C PRO A 59 33.98 -25.74 -26.60
N VAL A 60 35.28 -25.41 -26.54
CA VAL A 60 36.34 -26.26 -27.06
C VAL A 60 36.39 -27.50 -26.17
N THR A 61 36.12 -28.63 -26.81
CA THR A 61 36.34 -29.98 -26.30
C THR A 61 37.77 -30.15 -25.79
N LEU A 62 37.93 -30.36 -24.49
CA LEU A 62 39.15 -30.93 -23.91
C LEU A 62 38.83 -32.32 -23.36
N ALA A 63 39.42 -33.31 -24.03
CA ALA A 63 39.50 -34.68 -23.60
C ALA A 63 40.25 -34.78 -22.27
N GLY A 64 39.76 -35.59 -21.34
CA GLY A 64 40.47 -35.85 -20.09
C GLY A 64 39.63 -36.46 -18.97
N SER A 65 39.17 -37.70 -19.16
CA SER A 65 38.98 -38.75 -18.16
C SER A 65 38.50 -38.40 -16.74
N ALA A 66 37.21 -38.63 -16.49
CA ALA A 66 36.74 -39.21 -15.23
C ALA A 66 35.48 -40.08 -15.50
N LEU A 67 35.50 -41.29 -14.95
CA LEU A 67 34.57 -42.39 -15.18
C LEU A 67 33.09 -42.02 -14.96
N ALA A 68 32.33 -41.89 -16.04
CA ALA A 68 30.87 -41.93 -16.00
C ALA A 68 30.39 -43.31 -16.48
N ALA A 69 29.68 -44.02 -15.60
CA ALA A 69 29.10 -45.32 -15.91
C ALA A 69 28.11 -45.23 -17.09
N PRO A 70 28.03 -46.25 -17.96
CA PRO A 70 27.13 -46.24 -19.11
C PRO A 70 25.68 -46.21 -18.62
N ILE A 71 24.98 -45.13 -18.94
CA ILE A 71 23.53 -45.04 -18.75
C ILE A 71 22.89 -46.03 -19.73
N ASP A 72 22.32 -47.09 -19.17
CA ASP A 72 21.60 -48.14 -19.89
C ASP A 72 20.38 -47.55 -20.61
N GLN A 73 20.54 -47.31 -21.91
CA GLN A 73 19.56 -46.75 -22.84
C GLN A 73 18.24 -47.55 -22.85
N ARG A 74 18.23 -48.80 -22.39
CA ARG A 74 17.01 -49.62 -22.27
C ARG A 74 16.14 -49.20 -21.08
N ARG A 75 16.71 -48.61 -20.02
CA ARG A 75 15.91 -48.08 -18.89
C ARG A 75 15.18 -46.79 -19.25
N THR A 76 15.80 -45.90 -20.03
CA THR A 76 15.18 -44.64 -20.43
C THR A 76 13.99 -44.85 -21.36
N ILE A 77 14.08 -45.83 -22.27
CA ILE A 77 12.95 -46.18 -23.16
C ILE A 77 11.78 -46.75 -22.35
N ARG A 78 12.01 -47.57 -21.31
CA ARG A 78 10.92 -48.12 -20.49
C ARG A 78 10.15 -47.06 -19.69
N ILE A 79 10.82 -46.00 -19.24
CA ILE A 79 10.15 -44.90 -18.51
C ILE A 79 9.25 -44.09 -19.44
N ILE A 80 9.71 -43.81 -20.67
CA ILE A 80 8.92 -43.06 -21.66
C ILE A 80 7.68 -43.86 -22.07
N TRP A 81 7.81 -45.16 -22.33
CA TRP A 81 6.65 -46.01 -22.66
C TRP A 81 5.67 -46.18 -21.49
N GLY A 82 6.17 -46.22 -20.25
CA GLY A 82 5.32 -46.24 -19.05
C GLY A 82 4.50 -44.96 -18.88
N ALA A 83 5.12 -43.80 -19.09
CA ALA A 83 4.44 -42.50 -19.01
C ALA A 83 3.38 -42.34 -20.13
N CYS A 84 3.70 -42.73 -21.36
CA CYS A 84 2.74 -42.70 -22.47
C CYS A 84 1.58 -43.68 -22.26
N GLY A 85 1.83 -44.86 -21.70
CA GLY A 85 0.78 -45.84 -21.38
C GLY A 85 -0.20 -45.32 -20.32
N LEU A 86 0.32 -44.67 -19.26
CA LEU A 86 -0.51 -44.12 -18.18
C LEU A 86 -1.43 -43.00 -18.70
N LEU A 87 -0.90 -42.13 -19.57
CA LEU A 87 -1.66 -41.05 -20.21
C LEU A 87 -2.78 -41.56 -21.13
N LEU A 88 -2.56 -42.70 -21.80
CA LEU A 88 -3.54 -43.30 -22.69
C LEU A 88 -4.68 -43.97 -21.90
N VAL A 89 -4.36 -44.56 -20.74
CA VAL A 89 -5.37 -45.13 -19.82
C VAL A 89 -6.22 -44.03 -19.19
N THR A 90 -5.63 -42.91 -18.75
CA THR A 90 -6.40 -41.79 -18.20
C THR A 90 -7.32 -41.15 -19.25
N LEU A 91 -6.87 -41.04 -20.50
CA LEU A 91 -7.69 -40.53 -21.60
C LEU A 91 -8.89 -41.45 -21.90
N LEU A 92 -8.68 -42.78 -21.88
CA LEU A 92 -9.75 -43.77 -22.10
C LEU A 92 -10.76 -43.85 -20.94
N LEU A 93 -10.30 -43.64 -19.70
CA LEU A 93 -11.20 -43.54 -18.54
C LEU A 93 -12.04 -42.25 -18.58
N TRP A 94 -11.50 -41.17 -19.15
CA TRP A 94 -12.23 -39.91 -19.27
C TRP A 94 -13.35 -39.98 -20.31
N THR A 95 -13.14 -40.69 -21.42
CA THR A 95 -14.17 -40.85 -22.48
C THR A 95 -15.27 -41.84 -22.12
N THR A 96 -15.09 -42.67 -21.10
CA THR A 96 -16.09 -43.67 -20.67
C THR A 96 -16.88 -43.26 -19.44
N TRP A 97 -16.64 -42.06 -18.88
CA TRP A 97 -17.41 -41.56 -17.75
C TRP A 97 -18.82 -41.14 -18.22
N PRO A 98 -19.89 -41.83 -17.78
CA PRO A 98 -21.25 -41.49 -18.20
C PRO A 98 -21.61 -40.12 -17.63
N ALA A 99 -21.91 -39.17 -18.51
CA ALA A 99 -22.49 -37.89 -18.14
C ALA A 99 -23.78 -38.14 -17.36
N SER A 100 -23.79 -37.78 -16.08
CA SER A 100 -25.02 -37.77 -15.27
C SER A 100 -26.00 -36.81 -15.93
N LYS A 101 -27.10 -37.36 -16.43
CA LYS A 101 -28.25 -36.57 -16.87
C LYS A 101 -28.78 -35.84 -15.64
N ALA A 102 -28.59 -34.53 -15.60
CA ALA A 102 -29.37 -33.68 -14.72
C ALA A 102 -30.83 -33.77 -15.17
N GLU A 103 -31.68 -34.38 -14.35
CA GLU A 103 -33.12 -34.42 -14.54
C GLU A 103 -33.66 -32.99 -14.44
N LEU A 104 -34.14 -32.49 -15.57
CA LEU A 104 -34.86 -31.23 -15.67
C LEU A 104 -36.26 -31.46 -15.07
N ASP A 105 -36.46 -30.97 -13.86
CA ASP A 105 -37.75 -30.95 -13.17
C ASP A 105 -38.77 -30.18 -14.02
N THR A 106 -39.66 -30.94 -14.68
CA THR A 106 -40.75 -30.45 -15.52
C THR A 106 -42.04 -30.53 -14.72
N SER A 107 -42.14 -29.70 -13.69
CA SER A 107 -43.42 -29.42 -13.06
C SER A 107 -44.30 -28.58 -14.02
N PRO A 108 -45.56 -28.96 -14.27
CA PRO A 108 -46.46 -28.22 -15.15
C PRO A 108 -46.79 -26.84 -14.55
N PRO A 109 -46.96 -25.80 -15.39
CA PRO A 109 -47.32 -24.48 -14.92
C PRO A 109 -48.69 -24.52 -14.25
N VAL A 110 -48.71 -24.21 -12.95
CA VAL A 110 -49.94 -23.93 -12.19
C VAL A 110 -50.59 -22.70 -12.83
N GLN A 111 -51.75 -22.90 -13.46
CA GLN A 111 -52.58 -21.79 -13.93
C GLN A 111 -53.07 -20.99 -12.70
N PRO A 112 -52.72 -19.71 -12.58
CA PRO A 112 -53.28 -18.87 -11.53
C PRO A 112 -54.77 -18.68 -11.78
N ALA A 113 -55.56 -18.87 -10.72
CA ALA A 113 -56.99 -18.57 -10.71
C ALA A 113 -57.25 -17.10 -11.11
N PRO A 114 -58.38 -16.79 -11.77
CA PRO A 114 -58.72 -15.42 -12.14
C PRO A 114 -58.85 -14.56 -10.87
N ILE A 115 -57.89 -13.65 -10.70
CA ILE A 115 -57.92 -12.61 -9.68
C ILE A 115 -58.94 -11.59 -10.16
N ALA A 116 -60.02 -11.42 -9.40
CA ALA A 116 -60.99 -10.35 -9.63
C ALA A 116 -60.26 -8.99 -9.56
N GLU A 117 -60.37 -8.20 -10.62
CA GLU A 117 -59.81 -6.85 -10.71
C GLU A 117 -60.44 -5.94 -9.65
N GLY A 118 -59.76 -5.83 -8.50
CA GLY A 118 -59.95 -4.73 -7.57
C GLY A 118 -59.31 -3.45 -8.14
N PRO A 119 -59.82 -2.26 -7.78
CA PRO A 119 -59.32 -0.98 -8.28
C PRO A 119 -57.81 -0.85 -8.05
N ALA A 120 -57.09 -0.52 -9.13
CA ALA A 120 -55.63 -0.48 -9.19
C ALA A 120 -55.05 0.35 -8.04
N ALA A 121 -54.24 -0.30 -7.20
CA ALA A 121 -53.41 0.39 -6.22
C ALA A 121 -52.39 1.27 -6.97
N PRO A 122 -52.15 2.51 -6.52
CA PRO A 122 -51.14 3.37 -7.11
C PRO A 122 -49.77 2.67 -7.08
N PRO A 123 -48.95 2.82 -8.13
CA PRO A 123 -47.67 2.14 -8.25
C PRO A 123 -46.79 2.47 -7.04
N ALA A 124 -46.27 1.42 -6.40
CA ALA A 124 -45.29 1.58 -5.33
C ALA A 124 -44.09 2.39 -5.87
N PRO A 125 -43.60 3.38 -5.11
CA PRO A 125 -42.43 4.15 -5.54
C PRO A 125 -41.25 3.20 -5.78
N GLU A 126 -40.71 3.21 -7.00
CA GLU A 126 -39.49 2.47 -7.34
C GLU A 126 -38.38 2.87 -6.37
N SER A 127 -37.80 1.88 -5.70
CA SER A 127 -36.64 2.12 -4.86
C SER A 127 -35.48 2.55 -5.76
N PRO A 128 -34.79 3.66 -5.48
CA PRO A 128 -33.68 4.10 -6.31
C PRO A 128 -32.62 2.98 -6.39
N PRO A 129 -31.95 2.82 -7.54
CA PRO A 129 -30.92 1.81 -7.71
C PRO A 129 -29.82 1.99 -6.65
N PRO A 130 -29.24 0.89 -6.14
CA PRO A 130 -28.17 0.96 -5.14
C PRO A 130 -26.99 1.75 -5.72
N VAL A 131 -26.58 2.81 -5.01
CA VAL A 131 -25.39 3.59 -5.37
C VAL A 131 -24.17 2.67 -5.31
N ALA A 132 -23.46 2.55 -6.44
CA ALA A 132 -22.25 1.73 -6.48
C ALA A 132 -21.23 2.25 -5.44
N ALA A 133 -20.68 1.34 -4.64
CA ALA A 133 -19.65 1.69 -3.68
C ALA A 133 -18.39 2.19 -4.41
N ASP A 134 -17.73 3.20 -3.84
CA ASP A 134 -16.48 3.72 -4.40
C ASP A 134 -15.38 2.65 -4.44
N PRO A 135 -14.45 2.69 -5.42
CA PRO A 135 -13.27 1.85 -5.42
C PRO A 135 -12.44 2.04 -4.14
N LEU A 136 -11.80 0.97 -3.65
CA LEU A 136 -11.03 1.01 -2.41
C LEU A 136 -9.95 2.11 -2.37
N PRO A 137 -9.16 2.37 -3.44
CA PRO A 137 -8.22 3.51 -3.44
C PRO A 137 -8.89 4.86 -3.16
N VAL A 138 -10.08 5.09 -3.72
CA VAL A 138 -10.86 6.32 -3.50
C VAL A 138 -11.26 6.44 -2.03
N GLN A 139 -11.72 5.34 -1.42
CA GLN A 139 -12.05 5.32 0.01
C GLN A 139 -10.84 5.66 0.88
N ARG A 140 -9.64 5.15 0.54
CA ARG A 140 -8.40 5.46 1.26
C ARG A 140 -8.02 6.94 1.17
N PHE A 141 -8.09 7.53 -0.03
CA PHE A 141 -7.86 8.96 -0.20
C PHE A 141 -8.89 9.82 0.56
N LYS A 142 -10.17 9.42 0.57
CA LYS A 142 -11.21 10.12 1.35
C LYS A 142 -10.92 10.08 2.85
N GLY A 143 -10.53 8.92 3.39
CA GLY A 143 -10.13 8.81 4.80
C GLY A 143 -8.94 9.71 5.16
N ILE A 144 -7.93 9.81 4.28
CA ILE A 144 -6.81 10.75 4.44
C ILE A 144 -7.30 12.21 4.38
N SER A 145 -8.19 12.52 3.44
CA SER A 145 -8.78 13.85 3.29
C SER A 145 -9.50 14.31 4.55
N GLU A 146 -10.28 13.43 5.19
CA GLU A 146 -10.98 13.73 6.44
C GLU A 146 -10.01 14.03 7.59
N GLN A 147 -8.93 13.25 7.70
CA GLN A 147 -7.88 13.51 8.70
C GLN A 147 -7.19 14.85 8.46
N LEU A 148 -6.84 15.16 7.20
CA LEU A 148 -6.24 16.44 6.82
C LEU A 148 -7.20 17.60 7.08
N ALA A 149 -8.48 17.46 6.77
CA ALA A 149 -9.50 18.47 7.03
C ALA A 149 -9.65 18.77 8.53
N ARG A 150 -9.68 17.74 9.38
CA ARG A 150 -9.66 17.91 10.84
C ARG A 150 -8.40 18.65 11.30
N HIS A 151 -7.24 18.28 10.77
CA HIS A 151 -5.98 18.97 11.11
C HIS A 151 -6.00 20.45 10.71
N VAL A 152 -6.45 20.77 9.48
CA VAL A 152 -6.60 22.15 8.99
C VAL A 152 -7.60 22.93 9.83
N GLN A 153 -8.72 22.33 10.24
CA GLN A 153 -9.69 22.97 11.11
C GLN A 153 -9.09 23.35 12.47
N GLN A 154 -8.22 22.50 13.01
CA GLN A 154 -7.57 22.71 14.31
C GLN A 154 -6.39 23.69 14.27
N HIS A 155 -5.61 23.68 13.20
CA HIS A 155 -4.33 24.40 13.10
C HIS A 155 -4.34 25.55 12.08
N ALA A 156 -5.45 25.74 11.37
CA ALA A 156 -5.61 26.67 10.24
C ALA A 156 -4.59 26.45 9.10
N ALA A 157 -3.97 25.28 9.03
CA ALA A 157 -2.93 24.96 8.05
C ALA A 157 -2.81 23.44 7.86
N TRP A 158 -2.23 23.02 6.73
CA TRP A 158 -1.87 21.62 6.52
C TRP A 158 -0.66 21.23 7.38
N PRO A 159 -0.52 19.95 7.76
CA PRO A 159 0.65 19.50 8.50
C PRO A 159 1.92 19.72 7.68
N ASN A 160 3.00 20.12 8.35
CA ASN A 160 4.32 20.22 7.73
C ASN A 160 4.79 18.82 7.30
N GLY A 161 5.46 18.73 6.14
CA GLY A 161 6.02 17.50 5.63
C GLY A 161 7.09 16.88 6.54
N GLN A 162 7.73 17.70 7.37
CA GLN A 162 8.59 17.28 8.47
C GLN A 162 8.20 18.05 9.74
N SER A 163 7.58 17.35 10.69
CA SER A 163 7.23 17.96 11.97
C SER A 163 8.49 18.30 12.78
N PRO A 164 8.41 19.26 13.72
CA PRO A 164 9.49 19.52 14.69
C PRO A 164 9.88 18.29 15.51
N THR A 165 8.99 17.29 15.60
CA THR A 165 9.18 16.04 16.34
C THR A 165 9.89 14.95 15.51
N GLY A 166 10.24 15.24 14.26
CA GLY A 166 10.92 14.30 13.37
C GLY A 166 10.00 13.30 12.66
N LEU A 167 8.68 13.37 12.88
CA LEU A 167 7.67 12.60 12.13
C LEU A 167 7.37 13.24 10.76
N SER A 168 6.96 12.39 9.82
CA SER A 168 6.26 12.80 8.60
C SER A 168 4.92 13.49 8.91
N TRP A 169 4.30 14.06 7.87
CA TRP A 169 2.93 14.59 7.98
C TRP A 169 1.90 13.48 8.30
N LEU A 170 2.04 12.27 7.76
CA LEU A 170 1.19 11.12 8.11
C LEU A 170 1.38 10.73 9.57
N GLY A 171 2.63 10.70 10.06
CA GLY A 171 2.93 10.44 11.46
C GLY A 171 2.34 11.49 12.39
N THR A 172 2.30 12.74 11.96
CA THR A 172 1.65 13.83 12.69
C THR A 172 0.14 13.63 12.82
N LEU A 173 -0.53 13.15 11.76
CA LEU A 173 -1.95 12.81 11.82
C LEU A 173 -2.19 11.65 12.79
N GLU A 174 -1.36 10.60 12.70
CA GLU A 174 -1.46 9.42 13.57
C GLU A 174 -1.19 9.70 15.04
N GLN A 175 -0.36 10.68 15.36
CA GLN A 175 -0.10 11.06 16.75
C GLN A 175 -1.38 11.57 17.45
N THR A 176 -2.35 12.06 16.69
CA THR A 176 -3.65 12.51 17.22
C THR A 176 -4.66 11.38 17.39
N ASN A 177 -4.36 10.18 16.89
CA ASN A 177 -5.21 9.01 17.04
C ASN A 177 -5.15 8.50 18.49
N PRO A 178 -6.25 8.51 19.26
CA PRO A 178 -6.24 8.11 20.66
C PRO A 178 -5.90 6.62 20.86
N ALA A 179 -6.03 5.79 19.83
CA ALA A 179 -5.65 4.38 19.85
C ALA A 179 -4.16 4.17 19.52
N ALA A 180 -3.43 5.20 19.12
CA ALA A 180 -2.01 5.08 18.80
C ALA A 180 -1.16 4.86 20.08
N PRO A 181 -0.13 4.00 20.02
CA PRO A 181 0.88 3.92 21.07
C PRO A 181 1.53 5.29 21.32
N GLY A 182 2.04 5.49 22.53
CA GLY A 182 2.76 6.72 22.86
C GLY A 182 3.98 6.94 21.95
N TYR A 183 4.21 8.20 21.56
CA TYR A 183 5.36 8.65 20.78
C TYR A 183 6.22 9.62 21.58
N ARG A 184 7.55 9.43 21.56
CA ARG A 184 8.54 10.29 22.21
C ARG A 184 9.13 11.28 21.21
N ALA A 185 8.62 12.50 21.24
CA ALA A 185 9.03 13.59 20.32
C ALA A 185 10.48 14.08 20.51
N ASP A 186 11.12 13.73 21.63
CA ASP A 186 12.53 14.01 21.91
C ASP A 186 13.49 12.99 21.26
N GLN A 187 12.95 11.92 20.66
CA GLN A 187 13.71 10.86 20.01
C GLN A 187 13.42 10.83 18.50
N PRO A 188 14.36 10.34 17.67
CA PRO A 188 14.10 10.08 16.26
C PRO A 188 12.88 9.15 16.05
N TRP A 189 12.20 9.29 14.92
CA TRP A 189 11.01 8.48 14.63
C TRP A 189 11.30 6.97 14.66
N ASN A 190 12.50 6.55 14.27
CA ASN A 190 12.95 5.16 14.23
C ASN A 190 13.71 4.70 15.49
N ASP A 191 13.64 5.46 16.58
CA ASP A 191 14.19 5.04 17.87
C ASP A 191 13.42 3.85 18.44
N VAL A 192 14.10 3.01 19.24
CA VAL A 192 13.49 1.83 19.87
C VAL A 192 12.29 2.19 20.75
N ALA A 193 12.28 3.38 21.37
CA ALA A 193 11.15 3.87 22.17
C ALA A 193 9.92 4.20 21.32
N ASN A 194 10.11 4.50 20.03
CA ASN A 194 9.05 4.85 19.07
C ASN A 194 8.65 3.65 18.18
N ASP A 195 9.38 2.54 18.27
CA ASP A 195 9.15 1.33 17.46
C ASP A 195 7.70 0.79 17.56
N PRO A 196 7.04 0.73 18.75
CA PRO A 196 5.64 0.32 18.82
C PRO A 196 4.67 1.23 18.06
N PHE A 197 4.95 2.54 18.01
CA PHE A 197 4.14 3.50 17.26
C PHE A 197 4.32 3.29 15.75
N VAL A 198 5.55 3.11 15.30
CA VAL A 198 5.93 3.09 13.87
C VAL A 198 5.75 1.72 13.21
N ARG A 199 5.90 0.61 13.94
CA ARG A 199 5.71 -0.76 13.40
C ARG A 199 4.26 -1.13 13.12
N ARG A 200 3.31 -0.23 13.36
CA ARG A 200 1.90 -0.45 13.04
C ARG A 200 1.72 -0.58 11.53
N LYS A 201 1.03 -1.63 11.12
CA LYS A 201 0.54 -1.79 9.75
C LYS A 201 -0.78 -1.02 9.63
N LEU A 202 -0.71 0.20 9.11
CA LEU A 202 -1.86 1.06 8.88
C LEU A 202 -2.38 0.80 7.46
N VAL A 203 -3.38 -0.08 7.35
CA VAL A 203 -3.95 -0.51 6.07
C VAL A 203 -4.61 0.66 5.33
N GLU A 204 -5.06 1.67 6.06
CA GLU A 204 -5.55 2.95 5.55
C GLU A 204 -4.50 3.74 4.76
N TYR A 205 -3.21 3.51 5.02
CA TYR A 205 -2.10 4.12 4.27
C TYR A 205 -1.51 3.17 3.23
N GLN A 206 -2.15 2.03 2.96
CA GLN A 206 -1.73 1.05 1.98
C GLN A 206 -2.73 0.98 0.82
N LEU A 207 -2.25 1.26 -0.38
CA LEU A 207 -2.97 1.02 -1.62
C LEU A 207 -2.99 -0.47 -1.97
N PRO A 208 -4.16 -1.04 -2.36
CA PRO A 208 -4.31 -2.48 -2.60
C PRO A 208 -3.51 -2.99 -3.80
N ASP A 209 -3.32 -2.16 -4.83
CA ASP A 209 -2.62 -2.53 -6.06
C ASP A 209 -1.09 -2.35 -5.97
N VAL A 210 -0.58 -1.93 -4.81
CA VAL A 210 0.86 -1.80 -4.55
C VAL A 210 1.30 -2.97 -3.66
N PRO A 211 2.03 -3.97 -4.19
CA PRO A 211 2.30 -5.21 -3.47
C PRO A 211 3.34 -5.07 -2.35
N GLN A 212 4.19 -4.05 -2.41
CA GLN A 212 5.26 -3.86 -1.43
C GLN A 212 4.72 -3.18 -0.17
N LEU A 213 4.51 -3.94 0.91
CA LEU A 213 3.94 -3.44 2.16
C LEU A 213 4.98 -2.95 3.19
N VAL A 214 6.27 -3.09 2.88
CA VAL A 214 7.40 -2.76 3.77
C VAL A 214 8.43 -1.97 2.98
N GLY A 215 8.90 -0.87 3.55
CA GLY A 215 9.94 -0.03 2.97
C GLY A 215 11.32 -0.68 2.98
N GLU A 216 12.28 -0.05 2.30
CA GLU A 216 13.69 -0.50 2.33
C GLU A 216 14.33 -0.38 3.74
N ASP A 217 13.70 0.43 4.60
CA ASP A 217 14.05 0.63 6.01
C ASP A 217 13.55 -0.50 6.93
N GLY A 218 12.77 -1.45 6.41
CA GLY A 218 12.21 -2.57 7.17
C GLY A 218 10.98 -2.21 8.02
N TYR A 219 10.39 -1.03 7.83
CA TYR A 219 9.17 -0.59 8.49
C TYR A 219 7.95 -0.66 7.54
N PRO A 220 6.71 -0.74 8.06
CA PRO A 220 5.51 -0.74 7.23
C PRO A 220 5.45 0.48 6.32
N ALA A 221 5.30 0.25 5.01
CA ALA A 221 5.31 1.32 4.03
C ALA A 221 4.02 2.15 4.08
N GLY A 222 4.16 3.46 3.85
CA GLY A 222 3.06 4.33 3.42
C GLY A 222 3.03 4.44 1.90
N HIS A 223 1.85 4.31 1.29
CA HIS A 223 1.66 4.39 -0.17
C HIS A 223 1.12 5.76 -0.61
N PHE A 224 1.25 6.78 0.25
CA PHE A 224 0.76 8.13 0.01
C PHE A 224 1.85 9.15 0.27
N ALA A 225 1.94 10.17 -0.57
CA ALA A 225 2.88 11.26 -0.41
C ALA A 225 2.23 12.62 -0.62
N GLY A 226 2.61 13.58 0.22
CA GLY A 226 2.24 14.98 0.06
C GLY A 226 3.00 15.59 -1.12
N VAL A 227 2.30 16.37 -1.94
CA VAL A 227 2.87 17.01 -3.12
C VAL A 227 3.68 18.24 -2.73
N THR A 228 4.98 18.23 -3.04
CA THR A 228 5.90 19.34 -2.70
C THR A 228 6.05 20.38 -3.80
N GLY A 229 5.61 20.04 -5.02
CA GLY A 229 5.69 20.89 -6.20
C GLY A 229 6.59 20.32 -7.29
N ILE A 230 7.27 21.19 -8.02
CA ILE A 230 7.98 20.85 -9.26
C ILE A 230 9.49 21.08 -9.13
N GLY A 231 10.26 20.05 -9.47
CA GLY A 231 11.71 20.04 -9.40
C GLY A 231 12.27 19.45 -8.09
N PRO A 232 13.57 19.13 -8.08
CA PRO A 232 14.21 18.44 -6.96
C PRO A 232 14.26 19.27 -5.67
N ASP A 233 14.23 20.60 -5.79
CA ASP A 233 14.26 21.57 -4.69
C ASP A 233 12.87 21.95 -4.14
N ALA A 234 11.78 21.42 -4.72
CA ALA A 234 10.42 21.93 -4.47
C ALA A 234 9.99 21.90 -3.00
N ALA A 235 10.48 20.93 -2.23
CA ALA A 235 10.18 20.79 -0.81
C ALA A 235 10.74 21.92 0.06
N GLU A 236 11.80 22.59 -0.40
CA GLU A 236 12.51 23.65 0.31
C GLU A 236 12.06 25.06 -0.09
N LEU A 237 11.32 25.18 -1.20
CA LEU A 237 10.83 26.46 -1.70
C LEU A 237 9.90 27.16 -0.68
N PRO A 238 9.81 28.50 -0.65
CA PRO A 238 8.77 29.18 0.10
C PRO A 238 7.39 28.93 -0.52
N ALA A 239 6.32 29.04 0.28
CA ALA A 239 4.95 28.84 -0.19
C ALA A 239 4.56 29.74 -1.37
N SER A 240 5.10 30.95 -1.44
CA SER A 240 4.86 31.90 -2.52
C SER A 240 5.61 31.59 -3.82
N HIS A 241 6.45 30.55 -3.88
CA HIS A 241 7.19 30.23 -5.08
C HIS A 241 6.27 29.58 -6.12
N PRO A 242 6.33 29.97 -7.41
CA PRO A 242 5.48 29.41 -8.47
C PRO A 242 5.72 27.92 -8.79
N ARG A 243 6.62 27.24 -8.06
CA ARG A 243 6.90 25.80 -8.20
C ARG A 243 6.59 25.04 -6.91
N ALA A 244 6.18 25.74 -5.86
CA ALA A 244 5.83 25.14 -4.59
C ALA A 244 4.47 24.46 -4.69
N GLY A 245 4.40 23.22 -4.23
CA GLY A 245 3.15 22.54 -3.90
C GLY A 245 2.74 22.80 -2.45
N ILE A 246 1.71 22.11 -1.98
CA ILE A 246 1.14 22.35 -0.65
C ILE A 246 2.07 21.89 0.46
N PHE A 247 2.74 20.75 0.33
CA PHE A 247 3.65 20.25 1.36
C PHE A 247 5.07 20.78 1.17
N GLY A 248 5.83 20.92 2.25
CA GLY A 248 7.26 21.21 2.20
C GLY A 248 7.94 20.76 3.49
N THR A 249 9.27 20.78 3.54
CA THR A 249 10.05 20.37 4.73
C THR A 249 10.10 21.45 5.80
N ASN A 250 10.14 22.72 5.38
CA ASN A 250 10.34 23.86 6.27
C ASN A 250 9.25 24.93 6.12
N ARG A 251 8.08 24.55 5.58
CA ARG A 251 6.95 25.45 5.44
C ARG A 251 5.65 24.81 5.92
N THR A 252 4.80 25.65 6.46
CA THR A 252 3.41 25.34 6.78
C THR A 252 2.56 26.14 5.80
N THR A 253 1.74 25.45 5.03
CA THR A 253 0.87 26.04 4.00
C THR A 253 -0.54 26.13 4.55
N ARG A 254 -1.21 27.25 4.31
CA ARG A 254 -2.59 27.50 4.69
C ARG A 254 -3.52 27.44 3.49
N PRO A 255 -4.82 27.20 3.68
CA PRO A 255 -5.78 27.19 2.57
C PRO A 255 -5.74 28.43 1.69
N GLU A 256 -5.47 29.61 2.25
CA GLU A 256 -5.33 30.86 1.50
C GLU A 256 -4.07 30.97 0.63
N ASP A 257 -3.05 30.13 0.86
CA ASP A 257 -1.83 30.10 0.05
C ASP A 257 -2.04 29.39 -1.30
N VAL A 258 -3.14 28.65 -1.47
CA VAL A 258 -3.49 27.91 -2.70
C VAL A 258 -4.26 28.84 -3.65
N THR A 259 -3.53 29.69 -4.37
CA THR A 259 -4.13 30.72 -5.24
C THR A 259 -4.67 30.19 -6.56
N ASP A 260 -4.23 29.02 -7.02
CA ASP A 260 -4.66 28.42 -8.30
C ASP A 260 -6.01 27.69 -8.19
N GLY A 261 -6.57 27.66 -6.98
CA GLY A 261 -7.83 27.05 -6.63
C GLY A 261 -7.66 25.62 -6.13
N ARG A 262 -8.23 25.33 -4.95
CA ARG A 262 -8.09 24.03 -4.28
C ARG A 262 -8.58 22.82 -5.10
N ALA A 263 -9.54 23.03 -6.00
CA ALA A 263 -10.04 21.99 -6.91
C ALA A 263 -9.08 21.68 -8.08
N ASN A 264 -8.09 22.53 -8.31
CA ASN A 264 -7.09 22.40 -9.39
C ASN A 264 -5.73 21.95 -8.88
N THR A 265 -5.46 22.08 -7.58
CA THR A 265 -4.18 21.73 -6.96
C THR A 265 -4.24 20.33 -6.33
N MET A 266 -3.28 19.47 -6.68
CA MET A 266 -3.06 18.19 -6.02
C MET A 266 -2.51 18.39 -4.61
N LEU A 267 -3.08 17.66 -3.66
CA LEU A 267 -2.67 17.65 -2.26
C LEU A 267 -1.84 16.40 -1.94
N VAL A 268 -2.37 15.22 -2.26
CA VAL A 268 -1.73 13.91 -2.00
C VAL A 268 -1.79 13.04 -3.25
N VAL A 269 -0.70 12.34 -3.53
CA VAL A 269 -0.59 11.33 -4.60
C VAL A 269 -0.28 9.96 -4.04
N GLY A 270 -0.61 8.92 -4.79
CA GLY A 270 -0.12 7.57 -4.49
C GLY A 270 1.36 7.41 -4.85
N VAL A 271 2.06 6.52 -4.16
CA VAL A 271 3.43 6.10 -4.51
C VAL A 271 3.53 4.58 -4.60
N ASN A 272 4.29 4.10 -5.58
CA ASN A 272 4.49 2.67 -5.84
C ASN A 272 5.97 2.24 -5.96
N LYS A 273 6.90 3.19 -5.83
CA LYS A 273 8.36 2.94 -5.75
C LYS A 273 8.99 3.85 -4.70
N GLN A 274 10.23 3.52 -4.32
CA GLN A 274 10.99 4.26 -3.31
C GLN A 274 10.23 4.39 -1.97
N LEU A 275 9.56 3.30 -1.60
CA LEU A 275 8.70 3.24 -0.43
C LEU A 275 9.51 3.25 0.86
N GLY A 276 8.98 3.91 1.88
CA GLY A 276 9.54 3.94 3.22
C GLY A 276 8.42 3.99 4.27
N SER A 277 8.81 3.98 5.55
CA SER A 277 7.88 4.08 6.66
C SER A 277 6.89 5.24 6.49
N TRP A 278 5.60 5.01 6.77
CA TRP A 278 4.60 6.08 6.83
C TRP A 278 4.97 7.16 7.87
N ALA A 279 5.79 6.84 8.87
CA ALA A 279 6.25 7.79 9.88
C ALA A 279 7.52 8.57 9.46
N ALA A 280 8.24 8.10 8.43
CA ALA A 280 9.50 8.71 8.01
C ALA A 280 9.27 10.00 7.21
N PRO A 281 9.86 11.14 7.63
CA PRO A 281 9.78 12.38 6.86
C PRO A 281 10.65 12.32 5.60
N GLY A 282 10.48 13.29 4.70
CA GLY A 282 11.30 13.48 3.50
C GLY A 282 10.71 12.82 2.26
N ALA A 283 11.52 12.15 1.44
CA ALA A 283 11.04 11.13 0.50
C ALA A 283 10.25 10.05 1.31
N ALA A 284 9.78 8.92 0.81
CA ALA A 284 8.78 8.10 1.54
C ALA A 284 7.40 8.77 1.72
N THR A 285 7.30 10.00 2.25
CA THR A 285 6.02 10.68 2.49
C THR A 285 5.87 12.03 1.79
N LEU A 286 6.90 12.52 1.12
CA LEU A 286 6.86 13.69 0.23
C LEU A 286 7.37 13.34 -1.16
N ARG A 287 6.76 13.94 -2.18
CA ARG A 287 7.15 13.77 -3.58
C ARG A 287 7.07 15.07 -4.35
N SER A 288 8.15 15.37 -5.06
CA SER A 288 8.21 16.39 -6.09
C SER A 288 8.02 15.74 -7.46
N PHE A 289 7.51 16.50 -8.43
CA PHE A 289 7.48 16.12 -9.83
C PHE A 289 8.79 16.58 -10.49
N THR A 290 9.72 15.66 -10.74
CA THR A 290 11.08 15.97 -11.21
C THR A 290 11.33 15.53 -12.65
N ALA A 291 10.77 14.40 -13.08
CA ALA A 291 11.00 13.86 -14.41
C ALA A 291 9.79 13.12 -14.99
N GLU A 292 9.59 13.28 -16.30
CA GLU A 292 8.57 12.59 -17.08
C GLU A 292 9.01 11.14 -17.42
N PRO A 293 8.06 10.21 -17.62
CA PRO A 293 6.62 10.37 -17.39
C PRO A 293 6.34 10.49 -15.88
N TYR A 294 5.36 11.31 -15.48
CA TYR A 294 5.10 11.54 -14.06
C TYR A 294 4.34 10.39 -13.39
N ILE A 295 3.41 9.76 -14.11
CA ILE A 295 2.63 8.62 -13.61
C ILE A 295 3.41 7.34 -13.90
N ASN A 296 3.63 6.52 -12.87
CA ASN A 296 4.45 5.30 -12.92
C ASN A 296 5.92 5.55 -13.34
N GLY A 297 6.36 6.79 -13.18
CA GLY A 297 7.63 7.32 -13.59
C GLY A 297 8.86 6.95 -12.76
N PRO A 298 9.96 7.67 -12.97
CA PRO A 298 11.16 7.59 -12.13
C PRO A 298 10.93 8.10 -10.71
N ASP A 299 10.02 9.06 -10.52
CA ASP A 299 9.67 9.63 -9.20
C ASP A 299 8.87 8.65 -8.31
N GLY A 300 8.43 7.51 -8.86
CA GLY A 300 7.69 6.49 -8.11
C GLY A 300 6.28 6.88 -7.73
N ILE A 301 5.72 7.92 -8.36
CA ILE A 301 4.33 8.35 -8.20
C ILE A 301 3.41 7.42 -8.98
N GLY A 302 2.35 6.93 -8.36
CA GLY A 302 1.36 6.04 -8.96
C GLY A 302 0.58 5.23 -7.92
N THR A 303 -0.62 4.80 -8.26
CA THR A 303 -1.51 4.06 -7.35
C THR A 303 -1.59 2.55 -7.64
N GLY A 304 -0.68 2.04 -8.47
CA GLY A 304 -0.56 0.62 -8.83
C GLY A 304 -1.22 0.24 -10.17
N GLN A 305 -2.14 1.07 -10.69
CA GLN A 305 -2.71 0.89 -12.02
C GLN A 305 -1.68 1.25 -13.10
N ALA A 306 -1.77 0.59 -14.27
CA ALA A 306 -0.75 0.68 -15.30
C ALA A 306 -0.72 2.03 -16.05
N ASP A 307 -1.89 2.59 -16.32
CA ASP A 307 -2.12 3.71 -17.24
C ASP A 307 -2.82 4.90 -16.56
N SER A 308 -2.97 4.87 -15.24
CA SER A 308 -3.68 5.90 -14.50
C SER A 308 -3.25 5.95 -13.03
N MET A 309 -3.59 7.03 -12.35
CA MET A 309 -3.50 7.11 -10.90
C MET A 309 -4.63 7.90 -10.27
N TYR A 310 -5.02 7.55 -9.05
CA TYR A 310 -5.87 8.40 -8.23
C TYR A 310 -5.03 9.46 -7.51
N VAL A 311 -5.59 10.66 -7.41
CA VAL A 311 -5.01 11.80 -6.68
C VAL A 311 -6.05 12.44 -5.78
N LEU A 312 -5.62 12.90 -4.62
CA LEU A 312 -6.43 13.75 -3.74
C LEU A 312 -6.15 15.21 -4.06
N MET A 313 -7.20 15.95 -4.39
CA MET A 313 -7.18 17.37 -4.63
C MET A 313 -7.26 18.15 -3.30
N ALA A 314 -6.82 19.40 -3.28
CA ALA A 314 -6.80 20.23 -2.08
C ALA A 314 -8.19 20.65 -1.58
N ASP A 315 -9.24 20.45 -2.38
CA ASP A 315 -10.64 20.62 -1.98
C ASP A 315 -11.25 19.36 -1.33
N GLY A 316 -10.48 18.27 -1.26
CA GLY A 316 -10.90 16.98 -0.71
C GLY A 316 -11.51 16.03 -1.74
N SER A 317 -11.67 16.44 -3.01
CA SER A 317 -12.12 15.56 -4.07
C SER A 317 -11.02 14.59 -4.51
N VAL A 318 -11.40 13.40 -4.94
CA VAL A 318 -10.48 12.40 -5.51
C VAL A 318 -10.69 12.33 -7.02
N ARG A 319 -9.62 12.43 -7.79
CA ARG A 319 -9.66 12.37 -9.26
C ARG A 319 -8.81 11.23 -9.79
N LEU A 320 -9.22 10.66 -10.92
CA LEU A 320 -8.42 9.73 -11.70
C LEU A 320 -7.69 10.50 -12.80
N LEU A 321 -6.36 10.42 -12.84
CA LEU A 321 -5.53 10.99 -13.89
C LEU A 321 -5.00 9.89 -14.80
N SER A 322 -5.09 10.07 -16.11
CA SER A 322 -4.51 9.15 -17.09
C SER A 322 -3.02 9.43 -17.28
N ALA A 323 -2.22 8.40 -17.56
CA ALA A 323 -0.83 8.52 -17.99
C ALA A 323 -0.64 9.36 -19.26
N ASP A 324 -1.70 9.50 -20.07
CA ASP A 324 -1.71 10.33 -21.28
C ASP A 324 -2.04 11.81 -21.00
N THR A 325 -2.27 12.17 -19.72
CA THR A 325 -2.48 13.58 -19.34
C THR A 325 -1.24 14.39 -19.68
N ASP A 326 -1.44 15.53 -20.36
CA ASP A 326 -0.33 16.39 -20.77
C ASP A 326 0.55 16.77 -19.55
N PRO A 327 1.87 16.57 -19.63
CA PRO A 327 2.78 16.86 -18.52
C PRO A 327 2.69 18.28 -17.98
N VAL A 328 2.35 19.27 -18.83
CA VAL A 328 2.14 20.66 -18.40
C VAL A 328 0.96 20.76 -17.43
N ILE A 329 -0.13 20.04 -17.69
CA ILE A 329 -1.29 20.01 -16.79
C ILE A 329 -0.90 19.38 -15.45
N ILE A 330 -0.15 18.27 -15.46
CA ILE A 330 0.33 17.63 -14.22
C ILE A 330 1.20 18.59 -13.41
N ARG A 331 2.12 19.32 -14.07
CA ARG A 331 2.95 20.34 -13.40
C ARG A 331 2.08 21.44 -12.78
N ARG A 332 1.14 22.03 -13.52
CA ARG A 332 0.24 23.06 -12.98
C ARG A 332 -0.60 22.55 -11.81
N MET A 333 -1.06 21.31 -11.87
CA MET A 333 -1.77 20.68 -10.75
C MET A 333 -0.86 20.46 -9.53
N ALA A 334 0.46 20.30 -9.70
CA ALA A 334 1.41 20.10 -8.61
C ALA A 334 1.84 21.41 -7.92
N ALA A 335 1.77 22.55 -8.62
CA ALA A 335 1.98 23.87 -8.06
C ALA A 335 0.69 24.41 -7.43
N MET A 336 0.82 25.21 -6.36
CA MET A 336 -0.35 25.78 -5.66
C MET A 336 -0.55 27.28 -5.92
N ALA A 337 0.47 27.95 -6.43
CA ALA A 337 0.49 29.40 -6.63
C ALA A 337 1.27 29.84 -7.88
N ASP A 338 1.10 29.15 -9.00
CA ASP A 338 1.71 29.50 -10.29
C ASP A 338 0.91 30.56 -11.08
N GLY A 339 -0.36 30.78 -10.73
CA GLY A 339 -1.28 31.69 -11.40
C GLY A 339 -1.74 31.24 -12.79
N LEU A 340 -1.52 29.98 -13.17
CA LEU A 340 -1.80 29.40 -14.48
C LEU A 340 -3.07 28.51 -14.41
N PRO A 341 -4.02 28.68 -15.33
CA PRO A 341 -5.18 27.80 -15.40
C PRO A 341 -4.80 26.41 -15.94
N LEU A 342 -5.65 25.40 -15.65
CA LEU A 342 -5.55 24.06 -16.25
C LEU A 342 -6.06 24.01 -17.70
N ASP A 343 -5.74 25.03 -18.50
CA ASP A 343 -6.06 25.14 -19.92
C ASP A 343 -4.79 25.00 -20.76
N MET A 344 -4.78 24.00 -21.65
CA MET A 344 -3.65 23.73 -22.55
C MET A 344 -3.39 24.87 -23.55
N GLN A 345 -4.38 25.73 -23.82
CA GLN A 345 -4.20 26.87 -24.72
C GLN A 345 -3.37 27.99 -24.10
N VAL A 346 -3.30 28.04 -22.77
CA VAL A 346 -2.47 29.03 -22.07
C VAL A 346 -1.03 28.54 -22.10
N THR A 347 -0.14 29.30 -22.72
CA THR A 347 1.29 28.99 -22.74
C THR A 347 1.96 29.34 -21.42
N GLY A 348 2.85 28.47 -20.93
CA GLY A 348 3.63 28.71 -19.72
C GLY A 348 3.83 27.44 -18.90
N ASP A 349 4.95 27.39 -18.19
CA ASP A 349 5.30 26.31 -17.27
C ASP A 349 5.54 26.94 -15.89
N PRO A 350 5.11 26.29 -14.79
CA PRO A 350 5.36 26.80 -13.46
C PRO A 350 6.86 27.09 -13.24
N GLY A 351 7.18 28.31 -12.82
CA GLY A 351 8.57 28.76 -12.60
C GLY A 351 9.32 29.28 -13.83
N MET A 352 8.76 29.21 -15.04
CA MET A 352 9.32 29.90 -16.22
C MET A 352 8.82 31.35 -16.38
N MET A 353 7.80 31.75 -15.62
CA MET A 353 7.39 33.16 -15.58
C MET A 353 8.33 33.95 -14.67
N PRO A 354 8.83 35.13 -15.10
CA PRO A 354 9.65 35.98 -14.25
C PRO A 354 8.85 36.34 -13.01
N ASN A 355 9.34 35.92 -11.84
CA ASN A 355 8.73 36.12 -10.52
C ASN A 355 8.20 37.57 -10.41
N PRO A 356 6.89 37.81 -10.56
CA PRO A 356 6.36 39.14 -10.35
C PRO A 356 6.54 39.41 -8.86
N ALA A 357 7.31 40.45 -8.52
CA ALA A 357 7.51 40.88 -7.14
C ALA A 357 6.17 40.82 -6.39
N GLY A 358 6.07 39.94 -5.39
CA GLY A 358 4.81 39.39 -4.91
C GLY A 358 3.74 40.46 -4.62
N PRO A 359 2.47 40.22 -4.98
CA PRO A 359 1.40 41.16 -4.71
C PRO A 359 1.20 41.36 -3.21
N LYS A 360 1.14 42.63 -2.80
CA LYS A 360 0.73 43.04 -1.45
C LYS A 360 -0.70 42.54 -1.21
N PRO A 361 -1.00 41.83 -0.10
CA PRO A 361 -2.31 41.20 0.10
C PRO A 361 -3.44 42.23 0.05
N ALA A 362 -4.46 41.95 -0.75
CA ALA A 362 -5.67 42.74 -0.84
C ALA A 362 -6.52 42.56 0.44
N PRO A 363 -7.25 43.60 0.90
CA PRO A 363 -8.11 43.49 2.07
C PRO A 363 -9.27 42.52 1.80
N ALA A 364 -9.46 41.58 2.73
CA ALA A 364 -10.53 40.59 2.68
C ALA A 364 -11.91 41.27 2.70
N GLY A 365 -12.76 40.91 1.73
CA GLY A 365 -14.17 41.27 1.72
C GLY A 365 -14.97 40.52 2.79
N PRO A 366 -16.22 40.94 3.06
CA PRO A 366 -17.06 40.33 4.08
C PRO A 366 -17.51 38.93 3.64
N MET A 367 -17.10 37.90 4.39
CA MET A 367 -17.46 36.51 4.13
C MET A 367 -18.91 36.21 4.52
N ASP A 368 -19.66 35.65 3.57
CA ASP A 368 -20.89 34.90 3.86
C ASP A 368 -20.55 33.67 4.70
N ARG A 369 -21.29 33.49 5.80
CA ARG A 369 -21.05 32.39 6.73
C ARG A 369 -21.55 31.07 6.15
N PRO A 370 -20.75 29.99 6.19
CA PRO A 370 -21.19 28.67 5.72
C PRO A 370 -22.36 28.15 6.56
N ILE A 371 -23.35 27.57 5.88
CA ILE A 371 -24.45 26.82 6.49
C ILE A 371 -23.84 25.55 7.08
N MET A 372 -23.96 25.37 8.41
CA MET A 372 -23.54 24.13 9.07
C MET A 372 -24.56 23.04 8.78
N VAL A 373 -24.12 21.98 8.10
CA VAL A 373 -24.89 20.74 7.94
C VAL A 373 -24.56 19.85 9.14
N GLU A 374 -25.59 19.38 9.84
CA GLU A 374 -25.46 18.44 10.96
C GLU A 374 -25.04 17.08 10.39
N ILE A 375 -23.81 16.65 10.74
CA ILE A 375 -23.19 15.43 10.21
C ILE A 375 -23.89 14.22 10.82
N ALA A 376 -24.36 13.31 9.96
CA ALA A 376 -24.94 12.05 10.41
C ALA A 376 -23.88 11.23 11.19
N PRO A 377 -24.27 10.55 12.28
CA PRO A 377 -23.34 9.73 13.04
C PRO A 377 -22.70 8.66 12.13
N GLU A 378 -21.37 8.56 12.18
CA GLU A 378 -20.62 7.57 11.43
C GLU A 378 -21.09 6.16 11.83
N PRO A 379 -21.41 5.29 10.86
CA PRO A 379 -21.73 3.90 11.18
C PRO A 379 -20.49 3.21 11.78
N PRO A 380 -20.69 2.24 12.69
CA PRO A 380 -19.57 1.50 13.26
C PRO A 380 -18.72 0.83 12.15
N PRO A 381 -17.39 0.77 12.32
CA PRO A 381 -16.45 0.36 11.27
C PRO A 381 -16.64 -1.08 10.78
N PHE A 382 -17.27 -1.93 11.59
CA PHE A 382 -17.65 -3.30 11.24
C PHE A 382 -18.87 -3.73 12.06
N ASN A 383 -19.70 -4.62 11.50
CA ASN A 383 -20.82 -5.25 12.22
C ASN A 383 -20.39 -6.67 12.60
N VAL A 384 -19.93 -6.84 13.84
CA VAL A 384 -19.33 -8.10 14.31
C VAL A 384 -20.33 -9.24 14.17
N GLN A 385 -21.58 -9.00 14.54
CA GLN A 385 -22.61 -10.03 14.51
C GLN A 385 -22.86 -10.56 13.10
N ARG A 386 -22.90 -9.67 12.09
CA ARG A 386 -23.08 -10.05 10.69
C ARG A 386 -21.88 -10.86 10.17
N SER A 387 -20.66 -10.45 10.48
CA SER A 387 -19.45 -11.18 10.08
C SER A 387 -19.42 -12.57 10.73
N LEU A 388 -19.74 -12.69 12.02
CA LEU A 388 -19.78 -13.96 12.74
C LEU A 388 -20.80 -14.96 12.19
N GLN A 389 -21.87 -14.48 11.52
CA GLN A 389 -22.90 -15.31 10.90
C GLN A 389 -22.52 -15.84 9.49
N GLN A 390 -21.39 -15.41 8.92
CA GLN A 390 -20.99 -15.90 7.60
C GLN A 390 -20.71 -17.41 7.64
N LYS A 391 -21.28 -18.12 6.67
CA LYS A 391 -21.08 -19.56 6.49
C LYS A 391 -19.78 -19.87 5.76
N ILE A 392 -19.09 -20.87 6.24
CA ILE A 392 -17.88 -21.47 5.66
C ILE A 392 -18.26 -22.88 5.22
N VAL A 393 -18.11 -23.15 3.92
CA VAL A 393 -18.43 -24.47 3.36
C VAL A 393 -17.54 -25.55 3.98
N ARG A 394 -16.24 -25.25 4.12
CA ARG A 394 -15.23 -26.15 4.68
C ARG A 394 -14.05 -25.37 5.25
N PHE A 395 -13.64 -25.73 6.46
CA PHE A 395 -12.42 -25.28 7.09
C PHE A 395 -11.55 -26.49 7.40
N GLU A 396 -10.41 -26.60 6.74
CA GLU A 396 -9.53 -27.76 6.81
C GLU A 396 -8.11 -27.33 7.14
N GLN A 397 -7.63 -27.81 8.28
CA GLN A 397 -6.27 -27.64 8.76
C GLN A 397 -5.68 -29.02 9.08
N THR A 398 -5.06 -29.64 8.07
CA THR A 398 -4.52 -31.01 8.12
C THR A 398 -3.15 -31.13 8.80
N ARG A 399 -2.54 -30.01 9.19
CA ARG A 399 -1.27 -29.98 9.91
C ARG A 399 -1.46 -29.23 11.22
N PRO A 400 -0.86 -29.66 12.33
CA PRO A 400 -0.96 -28.92 13.58
C PRO A 400 -0.48 -27.49 13.36
N LEU A 401 -1.29 -26.51 13.76
CA LEU A 401 -0.92 -25.10 13.75
C LEU A 401 -1.08 -24.51 15.14
N PRO A 402 -0.11 -23.68 15.61
CA PRO A 402 -0.27 -22.90 16.83
C PRO A 402 -1.55 -22.08 16.81
N LEU A 403 -2.28 -22.02 17.93
CA LEU A 403 -3.52 -21.26 18.09
C LEU A 403 -3.38 -19.82 17.62
N ARG A 404 -2.25 -19.17 17.88
CA ARG A 404 -1.97 -17.80 17.40
C ARG A 404 -2.16 -17.65 15.89
N LYS A 405 -1.69 -18.63 15.11
CA LYS A 405 -1.81 -18.61 13.64
C LYS A 405 -3.25 -18.86 13.20
N LEU A 406 -3.95 -19.77 13.87
CA LEU A 406 -5.36 -20.05 13.58
C LEU A 406 -6.25 -18.84 13.89
N LEU A 407 -6.02 -18.15 15.01
CA LEU A 407 -6.74 -16.93 15.36
C LEU A 407 -6.47 -15.79 14.37
N PHE A 408 -5.23 -15.68 13.86
CA PHE A 408 -4.90 -14.71 12.83
C PHE A 408 -5.62 -15.01 11.50
N GLN A 409 -5.60 -16.27 11.06
CA GLN A 409 -6.34 -16.70 9.86
C GLN A 409 -7.85 -16.48 10.01
N TRP A 410 -8.39 -16.78 11.20
CA TRP A 410 -9.79 -16.52 11.51
C TRP A 410 -10.11 -15.02 11.47
N ALA A 411 -9.25 -14.16 12.03
CA ALA A 411 -9.43 -12.70 12.01
C ALA A 411 -9.45 -12.14 10.59
N GLU A 412 -8.57 -12.65 9.72
CA GLU A 412 -8.54 -12.28 8.29
C GLU A 412 -9.81 -12.73 7.57
N LEU A 413 -10.27 -13.97 7.80
CA LEU A 413 -11.52 -14.48 7.22
C LEU A 413 -12.74 -13.69 7.67
N ALA A 414 -12.78 -13.30 8.95
CA ALA A 414 -13.90 -12.59 9.55
C ALA A 414 -13.89 -11.08 9.28
N ALA A 415 -12.74 -10.53 8.85
CA ALA A 415 -12.47 -9.10 8.85
C ALA A 415 -12.78 -8.43 10.21
N ILE A 416 -12.53 -9.14 11.31
CA ILE A 416 -12.76 -8.67 12.68
C ILE A 416 -11.42 -8.74 13.44
N PRO A 417 -10.98 -7.66 14.12
CA PRO A 417 -9.77 -7.70 14.94
C PRO A 417 -9.94 -8.65 16.13
N VAL A 418 -8.87 -9.35 16.50
CA VAL A 418 -8.82 -10.27 17.64
C VAL A 418 -7.78 -9.81 18.66
N ASP A 419 -8.22 -9.43 19.85
CA ASP A 419 -7.40 -9.09 21.00
C ASP A 419 -7.02 -10.36 21.78
N ILE A 420 -5.75 -10.75 21.66
CA ILE A 420 -5.14 -11.90 22.36
C ILE A 420 -4.24 -11.47 23.53
N SER A 421 -4.26 -10.20 23.93
CA SER A 421 -3.34 -9.64 24.94
C SER A 421 -3.46 -10.32 26.31
N ARG A 422 -4.61 -10.91 26.63
CA ARG A 422 -4.89 -11.60 27.89
C ARG A 422 -4.67 -13.12 27.83
N VAL A 423 -4.30 -13.66 26.68
CA VAL A 423 -4.08 -15.11 26.52
C VAL A 423 -2.63 -15.46 26.85
N PRO A 424 -2.36 -16.41 27.76
CA PRO A 424 -1.00 -16.85 28.06
C PRO A 424 -0.27 -17.35 26.81
N ALA A 425 1.00 -16.99 26.66
CA ALA A 425 1.82 -17.42 25.52
C ALA A 425 1.84 -18.95 25.34
N ALA A 426 1.92 -19.69 26.45
CA ALA A 426 1.87 -21.15 26.44
C ALA A 426 0.56 -21.72 25.86
N THR A 427 -0.56 -21.01 26.01
CA THR A 427 -1.84 -21.39 25.38
C THR A 427 -1.85 -21.05 23.89
N LEU A 428 -1.28 -19.91 23.51
CA LEU A 428 -1.19 -19.46 22.12
C LEU A 428 -0.28 -20.35 21.24
N ASP A 429 0.68 -21.02 21.86
CA ASP A 429 1.63 -21.92 21.20
C ASP A 429 1.14 -23.38 21.14
N GLN A 430 0.00 -23.71 21.75
CA GLN A 430 -0.63 -25.02 21.59
C GLN A 430 -1.07 -25.22 20.14
N GLU A 431 -0.79 -26.41 19.60
CA GLU A 431 -1.10 -26.75 18.21
C GLU A 431 -2.43 -27.48 18.10
N PHE A 432 -3.21 -27.12 17.07
CA PHE A 432 -4.52 -27.70 16.81
C PHE A 432 -4.65 -28.12 15.35
N GLU A 433 -5.50 -29.12 15.12
CA GLU A 433 -5.95 -29.60 13.81
C GLU A 433 -7.47 -29.55 13.76
N PHE A 434 -8.03 -29.13 12.63
CA PHE A 434 -9.48 -29.02 12.45
C PHE A 434 -9.90 -29.51 11.08
N LEU A 435 -11.02 -30.21 11.03
CA LEU A 435 -11.74 -30.53 9.82
C LEU A 435 -13.22 -30.27 10.10
N LEU A 436 -13.73 -29.15 9.61
CA LEU A 436 -15.08 -28.67 9.87
C LEU A 436 -15.76 -28.36 8.53
N GLU A 437 -17.03 -28.71 8.40
CA GLU A 437 -17.84 -28.50 7.19
C GLU A 437 -19.19 -27.87 7.57
N ASP A 438 -19.73 -27.02 6.66
CA ASP A 438 -20.95 -26.23 6.84
C ASP A 438 -21.06 -25.55 8.23
N ILE A 439 -20.04 -24.76 8.56
CA ILE A 439 -19.90 -24.08 9.86
C ILE A 439 -19.93 -22.57 9.68
N THR A 440 -20.40 -21.82 10.66
CA THR A 440 -20.27 -20.35 10.68
C THR A 440 -18.93 -19.89 11.26
N LEU A 441 -18.53 -18.65 10.99
CA LEU A 441 -17.35 -18.06 11.63
C LEU A 441 -17.48 -18.02 13.17
N ARG A 442 -18.70 -17.84 13.71
CA ARG A 442 -18.99 -17.93 15.15
C ARG A 442 -18.64 -19.30 15.71
N GLU A 443 -19.16 -20.35 15.09
CA GLU A 443 -18.95 -21.73 15.55
C GLU A 443 -17.48 -22.15 15.39
N LEU A 444 -16.80 -21.72 14.32
CA LEU A 444 -15.36 -21.93 14.17
C LEU A 444 -14.57 -21.25 15.33
N LEU A 445 -14.94 -20.02 15.69
CA LEU A 445 -14.33 -19.34 16.84
C LEU A 445 -14.61 -20.10 18.15
N ASP A 446 -15.84 -20.57 18.35
CA ASP A 446 -16.21 -21.37 19.53
C ASP A 446 -15.38 -22.66 19.65
N GLN A 447 -15.16 -23.36 18.54
CA GLN A 447 -14.33 -24.56 18.51
C GLN A 447 -12.88 -24.24 18.88
N LEU A 448 -12.32 -23.17 18.30
CA LEU A 448 -10.96 -22.71 18.61
C LEU A 448 -10.82 -22.33 20.09
N THR A 449 -11.74 -21.55 20.64
CA THR A 449 -11.66 -21.08 22.02
C THR A 449 -11.94 -22.20 23.02
N SER A 450 -12.91 -23.08 22.75
CA SER A 450 -13.20 -24.23 23.62
C SER A 450 -12.03 -25.20 23.69
N ALA A 451 -11.37 -25.49 22.57
CA ALA A 451 -10.21 -26.38 22.54
C ALA A 451 -9.04 -25.82 23.38
N ALA A 452 -8.91 -24.49 23.44
CA ALA A 452 -7.88 -23.77 24.18
C ALA A 452 -8.26 -23.35 25.61
N LYS A 453 -9.46 -23.72 26.09
CA LYS A 453 -10.03 -23.25 27.39
C LYS A 453 -10.07 -21.72 27.50
N LEU A 454 -10.55 -21.07 26.44
CA LEU A 454 -10.75 -19.63 26.36
C LEU A 454 -12.25 -19.31 26.19
N THR A 455 -12.63 -18.11 26.58
CA THR A 455 -13.93 -17.48 26.27
C THR A 455 -13.69 -16.31 25.32
N ALA A 456 -14.62 -16.07 24.40
CA ALA A 456 -14.62 -14.92 23.50
C ALA A 456 -15.69 -13.90 23.90
N GLU A 457 -15.28 -12.67 24.16
CA GLU A 457 -16.17 -11.50 24.24
C GLU A 457 -16.22 -10.81 22.88
N THR A 458 -17.40 -10.35 22.47
CA THR A 458 -17.61 -9.71 21.15
C THR A 458 -18.25 -8.34 21.31
N SER A 459 -17.80 -7.34 20.53
CA SER A 459 -18.34 -5.99 20.52
C SER A 459 -18.00 -5.27 19.22
N ASP A 460 -18.91 -4.44 18.71
CA ASP A 460 -18.65 -3.60 17.53
C ASP A 460 -17.56 -2.54 17.77
N GLU A 461 -17.18 -2.25 19.03
CA GLU A 461 -16.11 -1.30 19.35
C GLU A 461 -14.70 -1.90 19.21
N PHE A 462 -14.51 -3.18 19.56
CA PHE A 462 -13.19 -3.80 19.66
C PHE A 462 -13.04 -5.14 18.92
N GLY A 463 -14.10 -5.64 18.28
CA GLY A 463 -14.09 -6.92 17.60
C GLY A 463 -14.26 -8.09 18.57
N VAL A 464 -13.25 -8.97 18.63
CA VAL A 464 -13.22 -10.14 19.52
C VAL A 464 -12.11 -9.99 20.55
N ARG A 465 -12.40 -10.25 21.83
CA ARG A 465 -11.42 -10.33 22.91
C ARG A 465 -11.42 -11.71 23.53
N LEU A 466 -10.25 -12.32 23.67
CA LEU A 466 -10.11 -13.66 24.26
C LEU A 466 -9.65 -13.60 25.72
N ILE A 467 -10.32 -14.39 26.57
CA ILE A 467 -10.07 -14.43 28.02
C ILE A 467 -9.91 -15.90 28.46
N PRO A 468 -8.89 -16.24 29.27
CA PRO A 468 -8.78 -17.58 29.87
C PRO A 468 -10.01 -17.93 30.72
N VAL A 469 -10.48 -19.19 30.61
CA VAL A 469 -11.45 -19.75 31.55
C VAL A 469 -10.69 -20.13 32.83
N GLU A 470 -11.07 -19.57 33.97
CA GLU A 470 -10.50 -19.92 35.28
C GLU A 470 -10.82 -21.36 35.73
#